data_AF-A0A6C0DB37-F1
#
_entry.id   AF-A0A6C0DB37-F1
#
_cell.length_a   1.000
_cell.length_b   1.000
_cell.length_c   1.000
_cell.angle_alpha   90.00
_cell.angle_beta   90.00
_cell.angle_gamma   90.00
#
_symmetry.space_group_name_H-M   'P 1'
#
loop_
_entity.id
_entity.type
_entity.pdbx_description
1 polymer ?
#
loop_
_entity_poly.entity_id
_entity_poly.type
_entity_poly.pdbx_seq_one_letter_code
_entity_poly.pdbx_strand_id
1 'polypeptide(L)'
;MPLDTNLLYGVSVASGVLHLAIPFGLQLLVAQMGRNPWILFALIVVASFLIYVGVFTGLQASACDGVKSWQTVFGGAAIGTTVVAAMATIPLLFEPARLVVSQLAGKHLPILNPGEEELYRKVAETSLQSIGDTTTDPAIAALKMGLPADKFAEQTFQETWMGMSYWAAFGGLYGVGLGSLVAAACPATA
;
A
#
# COMPACT_ATOMS: atom_id res chain seq x y z
N MET A 1 19.60 -25.42 13.71
CA MET A 1 20.17 -25.58 12.36
C MET A 1 20.09 -24.22 11.65
N PRO A 2 21.04 -23.84 10.77
CA PRO A 2 20.88 -22.64 9.98
C PRO A 2 19.64 -22.76 9.08
N LEU A 3 18.88 -21.68 8.94
CA LEU A 3 17.67 -21.65 8.11
C LEU A 3 18.05 -21.87 6.63
N ASP A 4 17.35 -22.76 5.93
CA ASP A 4 17.56 -22.94 4.49
C ASP A 4 17.24 -21.62 3.76
N THR A 5 18.21 -21.11 3.02
CA THR A 5 18.08 -19.85 2.28
C THR A 5 17.00 -19.95 1.20
N ASN A 6 16.78 -21.13 0.62
CA ASN A 6 15.71 -21.35 -0.36
C ASN A 6 14.33 -21.27 0.31
N LEU A 7 14.19 -21.84 1.51
CA LEU A 7 12.97 -21.73 2.31
C LEU A 7 12.69 -20.27 2.69
N LEU A 8 13.70 -19.55 3.16
CA LEU A 8 13.56 -18.14 3.52
C LEU A 8 13.15 -17.28 2.32
N TYR A 9 13.77 -17.52 1.16
CA TYR A 9 13.43 -16.84 -0.08
C TYR A 9 11.99 -17.13 -0.52
N GLY A 10 11.60 -18.40 -0.54
CA GLY A 10 10.23 -18.81 -0.90
C GLY A 10 9.17 -18.20 0.03
N VAL A 11 9.42 -18.22 1.34
CA VAL A 11 8.53 -17.61 2.34
C VAL A 11 8.48 -16.09 2.20
N SER A 12 9.60 -15.44 1.89
CA SER A 12 9.63 -13.99 1.64
C SER A 12 8.78 -13.62 0.43
N VAL A 13 8.95 -14.32 -0.70
CA VAL A 13 8.15 -14.10 -1.92
C VAL A 13 6.67 -14.34 -1.66
N ALA A 14 6.32 -15.44 -0.99
CA ALA A 14 4.94 -15.75 -0.61
C ALA A 14 4.35 -14.66 0.30
N SER A 15 5.13 -14.16 1.26
CA SER A 15 4.74 -13.04 2.12
C SER A 15 4.49 -11.77 1.31
N GLY A 16 5.35 -11.43 0.34
CA GLY A 16 5.15 -10.30 -0.56
C GLY A 16 3.81 -10.39 -1.31
N VAL A 17 3.48 -11.56 -1.85
CA VAL A 17 2.20 -11.81 -2.53
C VAL A 17 1.02 -11.70 -1.58
N LEU A 18 1.12 -12.27 -0.38
CA LEU A 18 0.06 -12.16 0.64
C LEU A 18 -0.20 -10.70 1.01
N HIS A 19 0.86 -9.92 1.24
CA HIS A 19 0.74 -8.51 1.61
C HIS A 19 0.23 -7.63 0.46
N LEU A 20 0.54 -7.99 -0.79
CA LEU A 20 -0.08 -7.38 -1.97
C LEU A 20 -1.60 -7.62 -1.99
N ALA A 21 -2.05 -8.81 -1.59
CA ALA A 21 -3.46 -9.19 -1.62
C ALA A 21 -4.31 -8.60 -0.47
N ILE A 22 -3.69 -8.15 0.64
CA ILE A 22 -4.40 -7.63 1.81
C ILE A 22 -5.37 -6.49 1.42
N PRO A 23 -4.95 -5.42 0.72
CA PRO A 23 -5.87 -4.32 0.46
C PRO A 23 -7.01 -4.71 -0.47
N PHE A 24 -6.80 -5.68 -1.38
CA PHE A 24 -7.87 -6.22 -2.22
C PHE A 24 -8.91 -6.98 -1.40
N GLY A 25 -8.47 -7.82 -0.45
CA GLY A 25 -9.38 -8.52 0.46
C GLY A 25 -10.15 -7.58 1.39
N LEU A 26 -9.56 -6.43 1.74
CA LEU A 26 -10.17 -5.43 2.62
C LEU A 26 -11.07 -4.41 1.89
N GLN A 27 -11.10 -4.41 0.57
CA GLN A 27 -11.77 -3.37 -0.21
C GLN A 27 -13.26 -3.24 0.12
N LEU A 28 -13.98 -4.37 0.25
CA LEU A 28 -15.41 -4.38 0.60
C LEU A 28 -15.65 -3.85 2.02
N LEU A 29 -14.79 -4.23 2.96
CA LEU A 29 -14.89 -3.79 4.35
C LEU A 29 -14.66 -2.28 4.47
N VAL A 30 -13.66 -1.74 3.79
CA VAL A 30 -13.36 -0.30 3.78
C VAL A 30 -14.42 0.51 3.04
N ALA A 31 -15.05 -0.06 1.99
CA ALA A 31 -16.17 0.58 1.31
C ALA A 31 -17.36 0.83 2.26
N GLN A 32 -17.63 -0.09 3.20
CA GLN A 32 -18.68 0.08 4.20
C GLN A 32 -18.33 1.11 5.28
N MET A 33 -17.03 1.35 5.53
CA MET A 33 -16.53 2.31 6.53
C MET A 33 -16.22 3.70 5.96
N GLY A 34 -16.77 4.04 4.79
CA GLY A 34 -16.67 5.38 4.21
C GLY A 34 -15.38 5.65 3.42
N ARG A 35 -14.68 4.61 2.94
CA ARG A 35 -13.50 4.74 2.05
C ARG A 35 -12.41 5.66 2.61
N ASN A 36 -12.19 5.60 3.93
CA ASN A 36 -11.12 6.35 4.58
C ASN A 36 -9.79 5.59 4.44
N PRO A 37 -8.75 6.20 3.83
CA PRO A 37 -7.47 5.53 3.60
C PRO A 37 -6.71 5.23 4.90
N TRP A 38 -6.96 5.96 6.00
CA TRP A 38 -6.39 5.64 7.32
C TRP A 38 -7.01 4.39 7.95
N ILE A 39 -8.29 4.13 7.69
CA ILE A 39 -8.95 2.88 8.11
C ILE A 39 -8.35 1.71 7.34
N LEU A 40 -8.17 1.86 6.02
CA LEU A 40 -7.48 0.85 5.21
C LEU A 40 -6.08 0.56 5.75
N PHE A 41 -5.30 1.61 6.05
CA PHE A 41 -3.97 1.46 6.63
C PHE A 41 -3.97 0.69 7.96
N ALA A 42 -4.85 1.04 8.89
CA ALA A 42 -4.95 0.36 10.18
C ALA A 42 -5.28 -1.14 10.00
N LEU A 43 -6.19 -1.47 9.09
CA LEU A 43 -6.53 -2.85 8.77
C LEU A 43 -5.37 -3.60 8.11
N ILE A 44 -4.60 -2.95 7.23
CA ILE A 44 -3.38 -3.52 6.64
C ILE A 44 -2.39 -3.88 7.75
N VAL A 45 -2.15 -2.98 8.71
CA VAL A 45 -1.23 -3.21 9.83
C VAL A 45 -1.66 -4.43 10.66
N VAL A 46 -2.94 -4.51 11.02
CA VAL A 46 -3.48 -5.64 11.78
C VAL A 46 -3.38 -6.95 11.01
N ALA A 47 -3.81 -6.96 9.74
CA ALA A 47 -3.75 -8.15 8.89
C ALA A 47 -2.30 -8.62 8.67
N SER A 48 -1.37 -7.69 8.47
CA SER A 48 0.06 -7.98 8.28
C SER A 48 0.66 -8.62 9.54
N PHE A 49 0.29 -8.13 10.73
CA PHE A 49 0.71 -8.74 11.98
C PHE A 49 0.25 -10.19 12.11
N LEU A 50 -1.03 -10.46 11.80
CA LEU A 50 -1.56 -11.83 11.84
C LEU A 50 -0.88 -12.75 10.82
N ILE A 51 -0.61 -12.25 9.62
CA ILE A 51 0.15 -13.00 8.59
C ILE A 51 1.55 -13.31 9.11
N TYR A 52 2.26 -12.33 9.67
CA TYR A 52 3.60 -12.56 10.21
C TYR A 52 3.61 -13.53 11.39
N VAL A 53 2.63 -13.47 12.29
CA VAL A 53 2.49 -14.48 13.37
C VAL A 53 2.39 -15.87 12.75
N GLY A 54 1.57 -16.07 11.72
CA GLY A 54 1.45 -17.35 11.02
C GLY A 54 2.76 -17.76 10.33
N VAL A 55 3.40 -16.85 9.60
CA VAL A 55 4.67 -17.10 8.89
C VAL A 55 5.78 -17.49 9.87
N PHE A 56 5.97 -16.74 10.95
CA PHE A 56 7.03 -16.99 11.92
C PHE A 56 6.74 -18.22 12.79
N THR A 57 5.47 -18.53 13.05
CA THR A 57 5.08 -19.81 13.66
C THR A 57 5.48 -20.98 12.77
N GLY A 58 5.18 -20.90 11.46
CA GLY A 58 5.56 -21.94 10.49
C GLY A 58 7.07 -22.08 10.33
N LEU A 59 7.79 -20.96 10.25
CA LEU A 59 9.25 -20.96 10.18
C LEU A 59 9.87 -21.58 11.42
N GLN A 60 9.44 -21.20 12.63
CA GLN A 60 9.96 -21.79 13.87
C GLN A 60 9.61 -23.28 13.97
N ALA A 61 8.38 -23.67 13.58
CA ALA A 61 7.99 -25.07 13.54
C ALA A 61 8.87 -25.91 12.60
N SER A 62 9.21 -25.37 11.42
CA SER A 62 10.07 -26.04 10.44
C SER A 62 11.55 -26.08 10.82
N ALA A 63 12.06 -25.04 11.49
CA ALA A 63 13.49 -24.91 11.79
C ALA A 63 13.89 -25.52 13.15
N CYS A 64 12.93 -25.63 14.08
CA CYS A 64 13.19 -26.04 15.46
C CYS A 64 12.42 -27.30 15.89
N ASP A 65 11.78 -28.04 14.97
CA ASP A 65 10.85 -29.14 15.31
C ASP A 65 9.76 -28.69 16.30
N GLY A 66 9.03 -27.64 15.90
CA GLY A 66 7.94 -27.04 16.67
C GLY A 66 8.22 -25.62 17.18
N VAL A 67 7.16 -24.97 17.67
CA VAL A 67 7.21 -23.60 18.21
C VAL A 67 7.90 -23.63 19.57
N LYS A 68 9.00 -22.88 19.72
CA LYS A 68 9.80 -22.84 20.96
C LYS A 68 9.53 -21.60 21.80
N SER A 69 9.18 -20.48 21.18
CA SER A 69 8.90 -19.24 21.93
C SER A 69 7.92 -18.34 21.20
N TRP A 70 6.72 -18.20 21.77
CA TRP A 70 5.73 -17.23 21.31
C TRP A 70 6.25 -15.79 21.36
N GLN A 71 7.09 -15.46 22.35
CA GLN A 71 7.69 -14.13 22.45
C GLN A 71 8.56 -13.80 21.23
N THR A 72 9.36 -14.76 20.75
CA THR A 72 10.17 -14.56 19.54
C THR A 72 9.32 -14.46 18.28
N VAL A 73 8.23 -15.23 18.19
CA VAL A 73 7.26 -15.15 17.08
C VAL A 73 6.59 -13.77 17.05
N PHE A 74 6.04 -13.32 18.18
CA PHE A 74 5.40 -12.00 18.26
C PHE A 74 6.40 -10.85 18.08
N GLY A 75 7.63 -10.99 18.57
CA GLY A 75 8.71 -10.02 18.35
C GLY A 75 9.08 -9.90 16.88
N GLY A 76 9.29 -11.03 16.19
CA GLY A 76 9.51 -11.05 14.74
C GLY A 76 8.33 -10.46 13.97
N ALA A 77 7.10 -10.79 14.39
CA ALA A 77 5.90 -10.24 13.76
C ALA A 77 5.77 -8.74 13.92
N ALA A 78 6.04 -8.19 15.11
CA ALA A 78 6.03 -6.75 15.34
C ALA A 78 7.08 -6.03 14.46
N ILE A 79 8.28 -6.60 14.32
CA ILE A 79 9.32 -6.05 13.45
C ILE A 79 8.86 -6.06 11.99
N GLY A 80 8.40 -7.22 11.49
CA GLY A 80 7.91 -7.35 10.12
C GLY A 80 6.74 -6.40 9.82
N THR A 81 5.78 -6.30 10.73
CA THR A 81 4.65 -5.37 10.63
C THR A 81 5.10 -3.92 10.62
N THR A 82 6.11 -3.54 11.40
CA THR A 82 6.65 -2.17 11.39
C THR A 82 7.19 -1.80 10.01
N VAL A 83 7.86 -2.74 9.33
CA VAL A 83 8.35 -2.54 7.95
C VAL A 83 7.17 -2.34 7.00
N VAL A 84 6.13 -3.18 7.10
CA VAL A 84 4.92 -3.02 6.28
C VAL A 84 4.23 -1.68 6.56
N ALA A 85 4.10 -1.29 7.82
CA ALA A 85 3.48 -0.03 8.21
C ALA A 85 4.22 1.18 7.62
N ALA A 86 5.56 1.18 7.72
CA ALA A 86 6.41 2.22 7.14
C ALA A 86 6.20 2.32 5.62
N MET A 87 6.20 1.19 4.91
CA MET A 87 6.02 1.16 3.46
C MET A 87 4.59 1.55 3.04
N ALA A 88 3.57 0.99 3.69
CA ALA A 88 2.17 1.25 3.37
C ALA A 88 1.73 2.70 3.71
N THR A 89 2.49 3.41 4.54
CA THR A 89 2.24 4.84 4.84
C THR A 89 2.79 5.76 3.76
N ILE A 90 3.76 5.34 2.94
CA ILE A 90 4.33 6.14 1.84
C ILE A 90 3.24 6.77 0.95
N PRO A 91 2.28 6.01 0.38
CA PRO A 91 1.24 6.58 -0.49
C PRO A 91 0.25 7.50 0.23
N LEU A 92 0.17 7.46 1.57
CA LEU A 92 -0.64 8.40 2.35
C LEU A 92 0.02 9.77 2.47
N LEU A 93 1.35 9.77 2.67
CA LEU A 93 2.10 10.98 2.97
C LEU A 93 2.76 11.60 1.75
N PHE A 94 2.99 10.81 0.69
CA PHE A 94 3.72 11.21 -0.49
C PHE A 94 2.90 10.94 -1.76
N GLU A 95 2.22 11.99 -2.21
CA GLU A 95 1.37 11.95 -3.41
C GLU A 95 2.07 11.42 -4.67
N PRO A 96 3.33 11.77 -4.99
CA PRO A 96 3.99 11.22 -6.17
C PRO A 96 4.10 9.68 -6.14
N ALA A 97 4.25 9.08 -4.96
CA ALA A 97 4.33 7.62 -4.84
C ALA A 97 3.01 6.91 -5.15
N ARG A 98 1.85 7.47 -4.79
CA ARG A 98 0.55 6.89 -5.19
C ARG A 98 0.27 7.10 -6.68
N LEU A 99 0.68 8.24 -7.23
CA LEU A 99 0.46 8.57 -8.64
C LEU A 99 1.30 7.70 -9.58
N VAL A 100 2.58 7.48 -9.29
CA VAL A 100 3.45 6.60 -10.10
C VAL A 100 2.86 5.19 -10.19
N VAL A 101 2.38 4.64 -9.08
CA VAL A 101 1.76 3.29 -9.06
C VAL A 101 0.46 3.28 -9.87
N SER A 102 -0.37 4.32 -9.75
CA SER A 102 -1.61 4.46 -10.53
C SER A 102 -1.36 4.53 -12.04
N GLN A 103 -0.33 5.28 -12.46
CA GLN A 103 0.07 5.39 -13.85
C GLN A 103 0.57 4.06 -14.40
N LEU A 104 1.39 3.33 -13.64
CA LEU A 104 1.84 1.98 -14.01
C LEU A 104 0.67 0.99 -14.13
N ALA A 105 -0.39 1.18 -13.35
CA ALA A 105 -1.60 0.36 -13.39
C ALA A 105 -2.61 0.78 -14.49
N GLY A 106 -2.34 1.85 -15.25
CA GLY A 106 -3.19 2.33 -16.34
C GLY A 106 -4.55 2.91 -15.89
N LYS A 107 -4.69 3.34 -14.63
CA LYS A 107 -5.96 3.80 -14.03
C LYS A 107 -6.01 5.29 -13.70
N HIS A 108 -5.06 6.09 -14.19
CA HIS A 108 -4.96 7.50 -13.86
C HIS A 108 -5.78 8.38 -14.83
N LEU A 109 -6.74 9.14 -14.30
CA LEU A 109 -7.33 10.30 -14.99
C LEU A 109 -6.57 11.56 -14.56
N PRO A 110 -6.44 12.60 -15.40
CA PRO A 110 -5.76 13.83 -15.03
C PRO A 110 -6.41 14.46 -13.79
N ILE A 111 -5.66 14.54 -12.70
CA ILE A 111 -6.13 15.09 -11.44
C ILE A 111 -5.86 16.59 -11.45
N LEU A 112 -6.90 17.41 -11.47
CA LEU A 112 -6.81 18.81 -11.06
C LEU A 112 -7.07 18.85 -9.55
N ASN A 113 -6.08 19.28 -8.78
CA ASN A 113 -6.23 19.54 -7.35
C ASN A 113 -7.27 20.67 -7.17
N PRO A 114 -8.23 20.59 -6.22
CA PRO A 114 -9.26 21.64 -6.05
C PRO A 114 -8.68 23.05 -5.82
N GLY A 115 -7.51 23.16 -5.20
CA GLY A 115 -6.81 24.44 -5.00
C GLY A 115 -6.16 25.01 -6.28
N GLU A 116 -5.93 24.17 -7.28
CA GLU A 116 -5.33 24.56 -8.56
C GLU A 116 -6.40 24.81 -9.63
N GLU A 117 -7.64 24.37 -9.39
CA GLU A 117 -8.79 24.56 -10.28
C GLU A 117 -9.01 26.05 -10.63
N GLU A 118 -8.84 26.95 -9.67
CA GLU A 118 -9.00 28.39 -9.90
C GLU A 118 -7.82 29.01 -10.68
N LEU A 119 -6.61 28.50 -10.49
CA LEU A 119 -5.43 28.93 -11.25
C LEU A 119 -5.53 28.45 -12.70
N TYR A 120 -5.89 27.19 -12.92
CA TYR A 120 -6.09 26.63 -14.25
C TYR A 120 -7.34 27.19 -14.94
N ARG A 121 -8.41 27.51 -14.19
CA ARG A 121 -9.57 28.26 -14.72
C ARG A 121 -9.12 29.64 -15.23
N LYS A 122 -8.33 30.38 -14.45
CA LYS A 122 -7.79 31.68 -14.89
C LYS A 122 -6.85 31.55 -16.08
N VAL A 123 -5.96 30.55 -16.11
CA VAL A 123 -5.08 30.30 -17.26
C VAL A 123 -5.88 29.90 -18.50
N ALA A 124 -6.91 29.08 -18.36
CA ALA A 124 -7.80 28.68 -19.44
C ALA A 124 -8.66 29.87 -19.95
N GLU A 125 -9.21 30.68 -19.06
CA GLU A 125 -9.93 31.92 -19.40
C GLU A 125 -9.02 32.93 -20.12
N THR A 126 -7.78 33.09 -19.65
CA THR A 126 -6.79 33.98 -20.28
C THR A 126 -6.35 33.46 -21.65
N SER A 127 -6.15 32.14 -21.77
CA SER A 127 -5.80 31.49 -23.04
C SER A 127 -6.93 31.62 -24.06
N LEU A 128 -8.19 31.42 -23.63
CA LEU A 128 -9.40 31.59 -24.46
C LEU A 128 -9.59 33.04 -24.91
N GLN A 129 -9.33 34.02 -24.04
CA GLN A 129 -9.35 35.44 -24.43
C GLN A 129 -8.25 35.78 -25.45
N SER A 130 -7.08 35.12 -25.38
CA SER A 130 -5.98 35.37 -26.31
C SER A 130 -6.14 34.68 -27.68
N ILE A 131 -6.87 33.57 -27.75
CA ILE A 131 -6.98 32.74 -28.97
C ILE A 131 -8.15 33.17 -29.86
N GLY A 132 -9.13 33.93 -29.35
CA GLY A 132 -10.18 34.53 -30.18
C GLY A 132 -11.03 33.52 -30.97
N ASP A 133 -11.04 32.25 -30.57
CA ASP A 133 -11.62 31.17 -31.36
C ASP A 133 -12.64 30.35 -30.55
N THR A 134 -13.85 30.27 -31.09
CA THR A 134 -14.99 29.47 -30.65
C THR A 134 -14.83 28.01 -31.08
N THR A 135 -13.66 27.41 -30.84
CA THR A 135 -13.42 26.00 -31.11
C THR A 135 -13.52 25.21 -29.82
N THR A 136 -14.53 24.33 -29.77
CA THR A 136 -14.76 23.31 -28.74
C THR A 136 -13.64 22.27 -28.78
N ASP A 137 -12.44 22.65 -28.34
CA ASP A 137 -11.36 21.69 -28.13
C ASP A 137 -11.72 20.83 -26.89
N PRO A 138 -11.85 19.50 -27.04
CA PRO A 138 -12.16 18.61 -25.92
C PRO A 138 -11.12 18.69 -24.79
N ALA A 139 -9.88 19.11 -25.07
CA ALA A 139 -8.88 19.35 -24.04
C ALA A 139 -9.21 20.59 -23.17
N ILE A 140 -9.78 21.64 -23.78
CA ILE A 140 -10.23 22.86 -23.07
C ILE A 140 -11.54 22.60 -22.32
N ALA A 141 -12.41 21.74 -22.84
CA ALA A 141 -13.60 21.26 -22.12
C ALA A 141 -13.23 20.39 -20.91
N ALA A 142 -12.18 19.56 -21.02
CA ALA A 142 -11.64 18.76 -19.92
C ALA A 142 -10.95 19.61 -18.85
N LEU A 143 -10.25 20.69 -19.24
CA LEU A 143 -9.68 21.68 -18.32
C LEU A 143 -10.73 22.48 -17.53
N LYS A 144 -11.96 22.62 -18.06
CA LYS A 144 -13.10 23.24 -17.38
C LYS A 144 -13.81 22.32 -16.39
N MET A 145 -13.47 21.03 -16.36
CA MET A 145 -14.09 20.05 -15.48
C MET A 145 -13.01 19.44 -14.59
N GLY A 146 -12.61 20.17 -13.55
CA GLY A 146 -12.07 19.50 -12.37
C GLY A 146 -13.02 18.36 -11.99
N LEU A 147 -12.49 17.20 -11.59
CA LEU A 147 -13.37 16.11 -11.18
C LEU A 147 -14.26 16.63 -10.03
N PRO A 148 -15.58 16.39 -10.08
CA PRO A 148 -16.47 16.62 -8.95
C PRO A 148 -15.84 16.08 -7.66
N ALA A 149 -15.96 16.78 -6.53
CA ALA A 149 -15.23 16.48 -5.30
C ALA A 149 -15.38 15.02 -4.82
N ASP A 150 -16.54 14.42 -5.08
CA ASP A 150 -16.84 13.00 -4.85
C ASP A 150 -16.00 12.07 -5.74
N LYS A 151 -15.89 12.38 -7.03
CA LYS A 151 -15.07 11.60 -7.97
C LYS A 151 -13.57 11.81 -7.73
N PHE A 152 -13.16 13.01 -7.34
CA PHE A 152 -11.79 13.28 -6.91
C PHE A 152 -11.40 12.47 -5.67
N ALA A 153 -12.29 12.42 -4.66
CA ALA A 153 -12.07 11.64 -3.46
C ALA A 153 -12.04 10.13 -3.76
N GLU A 154 -12.94 9.66 -4.63
CA GLU A 154 -12.94 8.26 -5.08
C GLU A 154 -11.67 7.89 -5.83
N GLN A 155 -11.22 8.71 -6.78
CA GLN A 155 -9.98 8.47 -7.50
C GLN A 155 -8.78 8.50 -6.54
N THR A 156 -8.71 9.49 -5.65
CA THR A 156 -7.65 9.61 -4.65
C THR A 156 -7.57 8.37 -3.76
N PHE A 157 -8.72 7.86 -3.33
CA PHE A 157 -8.79 6.62 -2.56
C PHE A 157 -8.30 5.42 -3.36
N GLN A 158 -8.73 5.26 -4.62
CA GLN A 158 -8.30 4.15 -5.47
C GLN A 158 -6.78 4.17 -5.73
N GLU A 159 -6.22 5.34 -5.98
CA GLU A 159 -4.77 5.52 -6.17
C GLU A 159 -3.99 5.20 -4.90
N THR A 160 -4.49 5.67 -3.76
CA THR A 160 -3.91 5.38 -2.45
C THR A 160 -3.97 3.89 -2.14
N TRP A 161 -5.09 3.24 -2.43
CA TRP A 161 -5.29 1.80 -2.24
C TRP A 161 -4.34 0.97 -3.13
N MET A 162 -4.17 1.34 -4.41
CA MET A 162 -3.20 0.69 -5.29
C MET A 162 -1.76 0.91 -4.81
N GLY A 163 -1.43 2.14 -4.43
CA GLY A 163 -0.13 2.48 -3.84
C GLY A 163 0.15 1.64 -2.59
N MET A 164 -0.80 1.57 -1.66
CA MET A 164 -0.65 0.79 -0.43
C MET A 164 -0.41 -0.69 -0.73
N SER A 165 -1.12 -1.25 -1.72
CA SER A 165 -0.94 -2.65 -2.13
C SER A 165 0.47 -2.91 -2.66
N TYR A 166 0.96 -2.03 -3.53
CA TYR A 166 2.30 -2.12 -4.08
C TYR A 166 3.36 -2.03 -2.97
N TRP A 167 3.29 -0.99 -2.12
CA TRP A 167 4.28 -0.78 -1.07
C TRP A 167 4.20 -1.81 0.06
N ALA A 168 3.00 -2.28 0.41
CA ALA A 168 2.83 -3.37 1.38
C ALA A 168 3.48 -4.67 0.89
N ALA A 169 3.51 -4.94 -0.42
CA ALA A 169 4.20 -6.10 -0.99
C ALA A 169 5.72 -6.05 -0.70
N PHE A 170 6.36 -4.88 -0.86
CA PHE A 170 7.76 -4.70 -0.46
C PHE A 170 7.93 -4.87 1.06
N GLY A 171 7.01 -4.31 1.84
CA GLY A 171 6.97 -4.53 3.28
C GLY A 171 6.93 -6.01 3.65
N GLY A 172 6.12 -6.80 2.93
CA GLY A 172 5.99 -8.25 3.06
C GLY A 172 7.26 -9.02 2.75
N LEU A 173 7.99 -8.62 1.70
CA LEU A 173 9.26 -9.20 1.30
C LEU A 173 10.35 -8.96 2.36
N TYR A 174 10.55 -7.70 2.75
CA TYR A 174 11.64 -7.32 3.67
C TYR A 174 11.34 -7.66 5.12
N GLY A 175 10.07 -7.63 5.53
CA GLY A 175 9.68 -7.90 6.91
C GLY A 175 9.88 -9.37 7.32
N VAL A 176 9.81 -10.33 6.38
CA VAL A 176 10.23 -11.72 6.67
C VAL A 176 11.72 -11.77 6.99
N GLY A 177 12.57 -11.14 6.17
CA GLY A 177 14.00 -11.09 6.40
C GLY A 177 14.35 -10.52 7.77
N LEU A 178 13.85 -9.32 8.10
CA LEU A 178 14.15 -8.66 9.36
C LEU A 178 13.50 -9.35 10.57
N GLY A 179 12.24 -9.79 10.46
CA GLY A 179 11.57 -10.48 11.57
C GLY A 179 12.14 -11.88 11.85
N SER A 180 12.69 -12.54 10.83
CA SER A 180 13.34 -13.85 11.00
C SER A 180 14.59 -13.80 11.89
N LEU A 181 15.28 -12.66 11.95
CA LEU A 181 16.45 -12.48 12.83
C LEU A 181 16.11 -12.71 14.32
N VAL A 182 14.85 -12.47 14.69
CA VAL A 182 14.34 -12.67 16.05
C VAL A 182 13.55 -13.97 16.15
N ALA A 183 12.67 -14.26 15.19
CA ALA A 183 11.76 -15.39 15.26
C ALA A 183 12.39 -16.75 14.94
N ALA A 184 13.46 -16.80 14.14
CA ALA A 184 14.13 -18.04 13.76
C ALA A 184 15.17 -18.53 14.78
N ALA A 185 15.41 -17.78 15.85
CA ALA A 185 16.20 -18.29 16.95
C ALA A 185 15.48 -19.50 17.54
N CYS A 186 16.14 -20.66 17.54
CA CYS A 186 15.72 -21.81 18.34
C CYS A 186 16.39 -21.65 19.71
N PRO A 187 15.74 -21.00 20.71
CA PRO A 187 16.30 -21.00 22.05
C PRO A 187 16.48 -22.45 22.49
N ALA A 188 17.66 -22.76 23.04
CA ALA A 188 17.86 -24.03 23.72
C ALA A 188 16.77 -24.13 24.80
N THR A 189 16.04 -25.25 24.80
CA THR A 189 15.04 -25.54 25.84
C THR A 189 15.69 -25.34 27.21
N ALA A 190 15.13 -24.43 28.00
CA ALA A 190 15.43 -24.34 29.43
C ALA A 190 14.85 -25.57 30.16
#